data_AF-A0A0D3VEP5-F1
#
_entry.id   AF-A0A0D3VEP5-F1
#
_cell.length_a   1.000
_cell.length_b   1.000
_cell.length_c   1.000
_cell.angle_alpha   90.00
_cell.angle_beta   90.00
_cell.angle_gamma   90.00
#
_symmetry.space_group_name_H-M   'P 1'
#
loop_
_entity.id
_entity.type
_entity.pdbx_description
1 polymer ?
#
loop_
_entity_poly.entity_id
_entity_poly.type
_entity_poly.pdbx_seq_one_letter_code
_entity_poly.pdbx_strand_id
1 'polypeptide(L)'
;MSNKDEDFIVLPMEISHAQAICDWKFAPPYNIYGWMPWEQMEKLGIEFGDPLLRTAQYVSVMNKSGELCGFAQFFPLEGVTRLGICMHPDLCGQGRGKSFVQSIVHTALLREPQNEIDLEVLTWNKRAIQAYAKSNFIITDCYERLTPDGNKDFYCMVYQQDNT
;
A
#
# COMPACT_ATOMS: atom_id res chain seq x y z
N MET A 1 16.34 11.48 23.28
CA MET A 1 15.33 11.85 22.26
C MET A 1 14.73 10.54 21.78
N SER A 2 13.42 10.34 21.95
CA SER A 2 12.76 9.04 21.80
C SER A 2 13.01 8.48 20.40
N ASN A 3 13.74 7.36 20.33
CA ASN A 3 13.74 6.47 19.18
C ASN A 3 12.29 6.04 19.00
N LYS A 4 11.54 6.68 18.10
CA LYS A 4 10.23 6.20 17.67
C LYS A 4 10.49 5.00 16.78
N ASP A 5 10.84 3.92 17.46
CA ASP A 5 10.91 2.57 16.96
C ASP A 5 9.88 2.37 15.84
N GLU A 6 10.35 2.20 14.62
CA GLU A 6 9.49 1.81 13.50
C GLU A 6 8.85 0.46 13.87
N ASP A 7 7.54 0.47 14.07
CA ASP A 7 6.75 -0.73 14.40
C ASP A 7 6.78 -1.77 13.25
N PHE A 8 7.18 -1.31 12.06
CA PHE A 8 7.11 -2.05 10.82
C PHE A 8 8.42 -2.00 10.04
N ILE A 9 8.77 -3.13 9.45
CA ILE A 9 9.98 -3.34 8.64
C ILE A 9 9.51 -3.67 7.22
N VAL A 10 10.01 -2.93 6.23
CA VAL A 10 9.69 -3.16 4.82
C VAL A 10 10.78 -3.97 4.15
N LEU A 11 10.42 -5.10 3.53
CA LEU A 11 11.35 -6.06 2.95
C LEU A 11 10.89 -6.49 1.55
N PRO A 12 11.78 -7.02 0.69
CA PRO A 12 11.39 -7.61 -0.59
C PRO A 12 10.27 -8.64 -0.43
N MET A 13 9.32 -8.66 -1.36
CA MET A 13 8.22 -9.63 -1.32
C MET A 13 8.70 -11.01 -1.80
N GLU A 14 8.73 -11.97 -0.87
CA GLU A 14 8.93 -13.39 -1.17
C GLU A 14 7.63 -14.06 -1.64
N ILE A 15 7.77 -15.23 -2.29
CA ILE A 15 6.63 -16.03 -2.78
C ILE A 15 5.70 -16.42 -1.62
N SER A 16 6.27 -16.81 -0.48
CA SER A 16 5.50 -17.15 0.74
C SER A 16 4.63 -15.99 1.23
N HIS A 17 5.14 -14.75 1.15
CA HIS A 17 4.36 -13.57 1.50
C HIS A 17 3.23 -13.33 0.50
N ALA A 18 3.52 -13.43 -0.80
CA ALA A 18 2.54 -13.25 -1.86
C ALA A 18 1.39 -14.27 -1.74
N GLN A 19 1.72 -15.53 -1.45
CA GLN A 19 0.75 -16.58 -1.16
C GLN A 19 -0.16 -16.22 0.02
N ALA A 20 0.43 -15.83 1.15
CA ALA A 20 -0.34 -15.44 2.33
C ALA A 20 -1.26 -14.24 2.08
N ILE A 21 -0.80 -13.25 1.30
CA ILE A 21 -1.60 -12.08 0.91
C ILE A 21 -2.81 -12.47 0.05
N CYS A 22 -2.64 -13.44 -0.86
CA CYS A 22 -3.75 -13.96 -1.67
C CYS A 22 -4.86 -14.62 -0.85
N ASP A 23 -4.52 -15.13 0.33
CA ASP A 23 -5.47 -15.78 1.23
C ASP A 23 -6.26 -14.80 2.10
N TRP A 24 -5.86 -13.53 2.17
CA TRP A 24 -6.55 -12.52 2.97
C TRP A 24 -7.99 -12.31 2.48
N LYS A 25 -8.92 -12.29 3.43
CA LYS A 25 -10.33 -12.00 3.20
C LYS A 25 -10.75 -10.77 3.99
N PHE A 26 -11.47 -9.89 3.31
CA PHE A 26 -11.98 -8.67 3.91
C PHE A 26 -13.50 -8.76 4.00
N ALA A 27 -14.06 -8.35 5.14
CA ALA A 27 -15.50 -8.20 5.27
C ALA A 27 -16.00 -7.05 4.38
N PRO A 28 -17.24 -7.11 3.86
CA PRO A 28 -17.87 -5.98 3.18
C PRO A 28 -17.85 -4.70 4.05
N PRO A 29 -17.67 -3.51 3.44
CA PRO A 29 -17.53 -3.25 2.00
C PRO A 29 -16.09 -3.38 1.46
N TYR A 30 -15.14 -3.89 2.25
CA TYR A 30 -13.72 -3.94 1.89
C TYR A 30 -13.32 -5.21 1.11
N ASN A 31 -14.25 -6.13 0.87
CA ASN A 31 -14.03 -7.38 0.12
C ASN A 31 -13.46 -7.15 -1.29
N ILE A 32 -13.64 -5.96 -1.86
CA ILE A 32 -13.08 -5.58 -3.17
C ILE A 32 -11.54 -5.53 -3.21
N TYR A 33 -10.88 -5.50 -2.04
CA TYR A 33 -9.41 -5.47 -1.92
C TYR A 33 -8.79 -6.87 -1.81
N GLY A 34 -9.61 -7.92 -1.87
CA GLY A 34 -9.12 -9.30 -1.90
C GLY A 34 -8.49 -9.66 -3.24
N TRP A 35 -7.46 -10.49 -3.20
CA TRP A 35 -6.79 -11.00 -4.40
C TRP A 35 -7.38 -12.33 -4.87
N MET A 36 -7.09 -12.67 -6.13
CA MET A 36 -7.32 -14.02 -6.64
C MET A 36 -6.40 -15.02 -5.92
N PRO A 37 -6.75 -16.33 -5.93
CA PRO A 37 -5.87 -17.37 -5.41
C PRO A 37 -4.47 -17.31 -6.05
N TRP A 38 -3.43 -17.57 -5.25
CA TRP A 38 -2.04 -17.47 -5.70
C TRP A 38 -1.76 -18.23 -6.99
N GLU A 39 -2.22 -19.48 -7.11
CA GLU A 39 -2.00 -20.31 -8.31
C GLU A 39 -2.52 -19.64 -9.58
N GLN A 40 -3.60 -18.85 -9.48
CA GLN A 40 -4.14 -18.11 -10.63
C GLN A 40 -3.32 -16.86 -10.92
N MET A 41 -2.94 -16.09 -9.88
CA MET A 41 -2.07 -14.91 -10.01
C MET A 41 -0.73 -15.26 -10.65
N GLU A 42 -0.09 -16.32 -10.17
CA GLU A 42 1.19 -16.81 -10.66
C GLU A 42 1.08 -17.32 -12.09
N LYS A 43 0.07 -18.14 -12.40
CA LYS A 43 -0.15 -18.67 -13.75
C LYS A 43 -0.42 -17.57 -14.79
N LEU A 44 -1.15 -16.53 -14.41
CA LEU A 44 -1.45 -15.41 -15.29
C LEU A 44 -0.28 -14.42 -15.41
N GLY A 45 0.69 -14.46 -14.48
CA GLY A 45 1.83 -13.54 -14.48
C GLY A 45 1.38 -12.09 -14.34
N ILE A 46 0.46 -11.81 -13.41
CA ILE A 46 -0.04 -10.45 -13.17
C ILE A 46 0.33 -9.98 -11.77
N GLU A 47 0.51 -8.67 -11.62
CA GLU A 47 0.86 -8.03 -10.34
C GLU A 47 2.06 -8.73 -9.69
N PHE A 48 2.01 -9.00 -8.38
CA PHE A 48 3.05 -9.77 -7.70
C PHE A 48 3.07 -11.27 -8.04
N GLY A 49 2.20 -11.77 -8.92
CA GLY A 49 2.32 -13.08 -9.55
C GLY A 49 3.46 -13.13 -10.58
N ASP A 50 3.71 -12.03 -11.30
CA ASP A 50 4.88 -11.87 -12.16
C ASP A 50 6.15 -11.70 -11.31
N PRO A 51 7.20 -12.52 -11.48
CA PRO A 51 8.42 -12.43 -10.70
C PRO A 51 9.21 -11.12 -10.90
N LEU A 52 9.18 -10.55 -12.11
CA LEU A 52 9.85 -9.29 -12.41
C LEU A 52 9.11 -8.12 -11.76
N LEU A 53 7.78 -8.07 -11.91
CA LEU A 53 6.98 -7.02 -11.26
C LEU A 53 7.05 -7.14 -9.74
N ARG A 54 6.93 -8.36 -9.18
CA ARG A 54 7.06 -8.62 -7.75
C ARG A 54 8.37 -8.08 -7.20
N THR A 55 9.48 -8.39 -7.88
CA THR A 55 10.82 -7.96 -7.44
C THR A 55 11.02 -6.45 -7.56
N ALA A 56 10.54 -5.85 -8.65
CA ALA A 56 10.75 -4.43 -8.94
C ALA A 56 9.85 -3.52 -8.09
N GLN A 57 8.58 -3.89 -7.91
CA GLN A 57 7.56 -2.97 -7.41
C GLN A 57 7.00 -3.36 -6.05
N TYR A 58 7.03 -4.64 -5.67
CA TYR A 58 6.30 -5.11 -4.49
C TYR A 58 7.21 -5.37 -3.28
N VAL A 59 6.67 -5.05 -2.10
CA VAL A 59 7.31 -5.29 -0.81
C VAL A 59 6.32 -5.85 0.20
N SER A 60 6.84 -6.61 1.14
CA SER A 60 6.12 -7.04 2.34
C SER A 60 6.42 -6.11 3.49
N VAL A 61 5.43 -5.88 4.34
CA VAL A 61 5.56 -5.10 5.57
C VAL A 61 5.39 -6.02 6.75
N MET A 62 6.46 -6.19 7.53
CA MET A 62 6.51 -7.09 8.68
C MET A 62 6.47 -6.28 9.98
N ASN A 63 5.99 -6.85 11.08
CA ASN A 63 6.26 -6.28 12.40
C ASN A 63 7.58 -6.82 12.99
N LYS A 64 7.97 -6.29 14.16
CA LYS A 64 9.18 -6.72 14.89
C LYS A 64 9.20 -8.19 15.30
N SER A 65 8.03 -8.83 15.39
CA SER A 65 7.89 -10.26 15.70
C SER A 65 8.03 -11.14 14.47
N GLY A 66 8.22 -10.56 13.27
CA GLY A 66 8.32 -11.29 12.01
C GLY A 66 6.98 -11.67 11.41
N GLU A 67 5.87 -11.05 11.83
CA GLU A 67 4.54 -11.33 11.30
C GLU A 67 4.24 -10.43 10.11
N LEU A 68 3.66 -11.01 9.05
CA LEU A 68 3.26 -10.29 7.86
C LEU A 68 2.04 -9.40 8.14
N CYS A 69 2.25 -8.09 8.11
CA CYS A 69 1.26 -7.08 8.48
C CYS A 69 0.62 -6.38 7.28
N GLY A 70 1.15 -6.57 6.08
CA GLY A 70 0.69 -5.87 4.88
C GLY A 70 1.66 -5.98 3.72
N PHE A 71 1.36 -5.29 2.64
CA PHE A 71 2.24 -5.09 1.51
C PHE A 71 2.13 -3.68 0.94
N ALA A 72 3.11 -3.31 0.13
CA ALA A 72 3.06 -2.12 -0.69
C ALA A 72 3.53 -2.41 -2.13
N GLN A 73 3.00 -1.64 -3.07
CA GLN A 73 3.49 -1.50 -4.43
C GLN A 73 4.07 -0.09 -4.58
N PHE A 74 5.27 0.00 -5.14
CA PHE A 74 5.88 1.25 -5.60
C PHE A 74 5.77 1.28 -7.12
N PHE A 75 4.67 1.81 -7.63
CA PHE A 75 4.41 1.89 -9.07
C PHE A 75 5.16 3.09 -9.66
N PRO A 76 6.11 2.88 -10.58
CA PRO A 76 6.91 3.95 -11.13
C PRO A 76 6.12 4.74 -12.18
N LEU A 77 6.06 6.06 -12.00
CA LEU A 77 5.58 7.05 -12.95
C LEU A 77 6.71 8.06 -13.20
N GLU A 78 6.64 8.83 -14.28
CA GLU A 78 7.64 9.86 -14.57
C GLU A 78 7.64 10.93 -13.46
N GLY A 79 8.71 10.97 -12.66
CA GLY A 79 8.87 11.88 -11.53
C GLY A 79 8.00 11.57 -10.30
N VAL A 80 7.27 10.45 -10.28
CA VAL A 80 6.32 10.10 -9.22
C VAL A 80 6.44 8.63 -8.86
N THR A 81 6.43 8.32 -7.56
CA THR A 81 6.28 6.97 -7.02
C THR A 81 4.86 6.82 -6.47
N ARG A 82 3.98 6.14 -7.23
CA ARG A 82 2.60 5.89 -6.79
C ARG A 82 2.53 4.68 -5.88
N LEU A 83 1.90 4.85 -4.71
CA LEU A 83 1.78 3.80 -3.72
C LEU A 83 0.46 3.02 -3.86
N GLY A 84 0.58 1.70 -4.01
CA GLY A 84 -0.48 0.75 -3.68
C GLY A 84 -0.24 0.22 -2.27
N ILE A 85 -1.21 0.32 -1.36
CA ILE A 85 -1.01 -0.04 0.06
C ILE A 85 -2.14 -0.94 0.54
N CYS A 86 -1.79 -2.06 1.17
CA CYS A 86 -2.75 -2.91 1.85
C CYS A 86 -2.21 -3.40 3.19
N MET A 87 -2.97 -3.19 4.25
CA MET A 87 -2.71 -3.75 5.57
C MET A 87 -3.53 -5.02 5.77
N HIS A 88 -2.98 -5.98 6.51
CA HIS A 88 -3.69 -7.19 6.90
C HIS A 88 -5.06 -6.84 7.52
N PRO A 89 -6.16 -7.50 7.13
CA PRO A 89 -7.52 -7.16 7.56
C PRO A 89 -7.66 -7.06 9.08
N ASP A 90 -7.10 -8.01 9.81
CA ASP A 90 -7.22 -8.07 11.28
C ASP A 90 -6.51 -6.93 12.02
N LEU A 91 -5.54 -6.26 11.37
CA LEU A 91 -4.81 -5.13 11.97
C LEU A 91 -5.52 -3.79 11.75
N CYS A 92 -6.55 -3.76 10.90
CA CYS A 92 -7.29 -2.55 10.60
C CYS A 92 -8.09 -2.06 11.81
N GLY A 93 -8.17 -0.73 11.99
CA GLY A 93 -8.91 -0.12 13.11
C GLY A 93 -8.17 -0.10 14.45
N GLN A 94 -6.97 -0.69 14.54
CA GLN A 94 -6.18 -0.74 15.78
C GLN A 94 -5.23 0.45 15.97
N GLY A 95 -5.42 1.56 15.24
CA GLY A 95 -4.58 2.75 15.36
C GLY A 95 -3.18 2.67 14.71
N ARG A 96 -2.83 1.52 14.10
CA ARG A 96 -1.52 1.25 13.49
C ARG A 96 -1.31 1.83 12.09
N GLY A 97 -2.36 2.37 11.47
CA GLY A 97 -2.32 2.83 10.08
C GLY A 97 -1.28 3.92 9.81
N LYS A 98 -1.05 4.82 10.77
CA LYS A 98 -0.07 5.91 10.60
C LYS A 98 1.35 5.36 10.47
N SER A 99 1.83 4.61 11.48
CA SER A 99 3.20 4.08 11.48
C SER A 99 3.44 3.14 10.30
N PHE A 100 2.43 2.35 9.92
CA PHE A 100 2.48 1.48 8.74
C PHE A 100 2.67 2.24 7.43
N VAL A 101 1.91 3.31 7.20
CA VAL A 101 2.06 4.13 5.99
C VAL A 101 3.41 4.87 6.02
N GLN A 102 3.84 5.36 7.18
CA GLN A 102 5.13 6.07 7.30
C GLN A 102 6.34 5.19 6.99
N SER A 103 6.34 3.91 7.39
CA SER A 103 7.43 2.98 7.01
C SER A 103 7.49 2.71 5.51
N ILE A 104 6.34 2.67 4.84
CA ILE A 104 6.25 2.53 3.37
C ILE A 104 6.77 3.79 2.68
N VAL A 105 6.34 4.98 3.14
CA VAL A 105 6.83 6.26 2.60
C VAL A 105 8.33 6.41 2.80
N HIS A 106 8.85 6.05 3.98
CA HIS A 106 10.29 6.05 4.23
C HIS A 106 11.03 5.19 3.20
N THR A 107 10.52 3.99 2.92
CA THR A 107 11.08 3.09 1.91
C THR A 107 11.00 3.68 0.50
N ALA A 108 9.89 4.35 0.13
CA ALA A 108 9.76 5.02 -1.16
C ALA A 108 10.80 6.13 -1.33
N LEU A 109 10.99 6.97 -0.31
CA LEU A 109 11.99 8.05 -0.31
C LEU A 109 13.43 7.52 -0.39
N LEU A 110 13.72 6.39 0.24
CA LEU A 110 15.03 5.74 0.12
C LEU A 110 15.30 5.20 -1.29
N ARG A 111 14.27 4.71 -1.99
CA ARG A 111 14.39 4.18 -3.34
C ARG A 111 14.55 5.29 -4.37
N GLU A 112 13.68 6.30 -4.30
CA GLU A 112 13.61 7.38 -5.29
C GLU A 112 13.41 8.74 -4.57
N PRO A 113 14.48 9.33 -4.01
CA PRO A 113 14.38 10.53 -3.16
C PRO A 113 13.95 11.81 -3.90
N GLN A 114 13.96 11.79 -5.23
CA GLN A 114 13.56 12.93 -6.07
C GLN A 114 12.10 12.84 -6.52
N ASN A 115 11.45 11.69 -6.34
CA ASN A 115 10.09 11.49 -6.81
C ASN A 115 9.09 12.10 -5.82
N GLU A 116 8.03 12.71 -6.35
CA GLU A 116 6.81 12.93 -5.58
C GLU A 116 6.22 11.56 -5.19
N ILE A 117 5.57 11.49 -4.03
CA ILE A 117 4.88 10.27 -3.58
C ILE A 117 3.39 10.55 -3.54
N ASP A 118 2.63 9.77 -4.28
CA ASP A 118 1.17 9.86 -4.30
C ASP A 118 0.50 8.50 -4.07
N LEU A 119 -0.81 8.54 -3.91
CA LEU A 119 -1.67 7.37 -3.90
C LEU A 119 -3.06 7.74 -4.38
N GLU A 120 -3.79 6.71 -4.83
CA GLU A 120 -5.20 6.85 -5.18
C GLU A 120 -6.06 6.08 -4.18
N VAL A 121 -7.17 6.69 -3.78
CA VAL A 121 -8.09 6.08 -2.82
C VAL A 121 -9.54 6.35 -3.18
N LEU A 122 -10.37 5.30 -3.12
CA LEU A 122 -11.81 5.43 -3.29
C LEU A 122 -12.38 6.42 -2.26
N THR A 123 -13.19 7.38 -2.70
CA THR A 123 -13.67 8.48 -1.84
C THR A 123 -14.48 8.00 -0.63
N TRP A 124 -15.11 6.82 -0.73
CA TRP A 124 -15.86 6.19 0.36
C TRP A 124 -14.97 5.52 1.41
N ASN A 125 -13.70 5.21 1.12
CA ASN A 125 -12.79 4.53 2.04
C ASN A 125 -12.20 5.52 3.06
N LYS A 126 -13.07 6.02 3.94
CA LYS A 126 -12.72 7.00 4.98
C LYS A 126 -11.64 6.48 5.93
N ARG A 127 -11.57 5.16 6.14
CA ARG A 127 -10.53 4.51 6.96
C ARG A 127 -9.14 4.75 6.37
N ALA A 128 -8.96 4.50 5.08
CA ALA A 128 -7.68 4.69 4.40
C ALA A 128 -7.33 6.19 4.32
N ILE A 129 -8.28 7.04 3.93
CA ILE A 129 -8.09 8.50 3.86
C ILE A 129 -7.60 9.07 5.20
N GLN A 130 -8.18 8.64 6.33
CA GLN A 130 -7.74 9.08 7.65
C GLN A 130 -6.32 8.61 7.99
N ALA A 131 -5.94 7.39 7.58
CA ALA A 131 -4.58 6.90 7.78
C ALA A 131 -3.57 7.72 6.96
N TYR A 132 -3.88 7.98 5.69
CA TYR A 132 -3.03 8.79 4.81
C TYR A 132 -2.89 10.23 5.31
N ALA A 133 -3.99 10.88 5.70
CA ALA A 133 -3.96 12.24 6.26
C ALA A 133 -3.10 12.34 7.53
N LYS A 134 -3.16 11.33 8.41
CA LYS A 134 -2.30 11.26 9.63
C LYS A 134 -0.82 11.02 9.31
N SER A 135 -0.53 10.56 8.10
CA SER A 135 0.79 10.30 7.55
C SER A 135 1.25 11.36 6.55
N ASN A 136 0.74 12.59 6.68
CA ASN A 136 1.12 13.77 5.89
C ASN A 136 0.71 13.76 4.41
N PHE A 137 -0.23 12.92 4.01
CA PHE A 137 -0.84 13.04 2.69
C PHE A 137 -1.97 14.06 2.69
N ILE A 138 -2.05 14.88 1.65
CA ILE A 138 -3.16 15.82 1.41
C ILE A 138 -3.90 15.43 0.13
N ILE A 139 -5.22 15.64 0.10
CA ILE A 139 -5.99 15.49 -1.14
C ILE A 139 -5.61 16.64 -2.07
N THR A 140 -5.10 16.31 -3.26
CA THR A 140 -4.74 17.30 -4.29
C THR A 140 -5.67 17.27 -5.49
N ASP A 141 -6.35 16.14 -5.71
CA ASP A 141 -7.27 15.98 -6.83
C ASP A 141 -8.43 15.01 -6.50
N CYS A 142 -9.51 15.10 -7.28
CA CYS A 142 -10.68 14.23 -7.22
C CYS A 142 -11.22 13.99 -8.63
N TYR A 143 -11.25 12.74 -9.06
CA TYR A 143 -11.71 12.37 -10.40
C TYR A 143 -12.42 11.01 -10.42
N GLU A 144 -13.22 10.82 -11.47
CA GLU A 144 -13.90 9.57 -11.75
C GLU A 144 -13.03 8.67 -12.63
N ARG A 145 -12.98 7.37 -12.33
CA ARG A 145 -12.33 6.35 -13.15
C ARG A 145 -13.24 5.16 -13.37
N LEU A 146 -13.14 4.58 -14.57
CA LEU A 146 -13.77 3.30 -14.88
C LEU A 146 -13.05 2.17 -14.12
N THR A 147 -13.80 1.41 -13.33
CA THR A 147 -13.35 0.15 -12.72
C THR A 147 -14.17 -1.01 -13.31
N PRO A 148 -13.81 -2.29 -13.05
CA PRO A 148 -14.63 -3.42 -13.48
C PRO A 148 -16.10 -3.35 -13.01
N ASP A 149 -16.35 -2.68 -11.88
CA ASP A 149 -17.68 -2.48 -11.28
C ASP A 149 -18.32 -1.14 -11.66
N GLY A 150 -17.86 -0.53 -12.77
CA GLY A 150 -18.32 0.75 -13.28
C GLY A 150 -17.51 1.95 -12.78
N ASN A 151 -17.99 3.14 -13.07
CA ASN A 151 -17.30 4.36 -12.67
C ASN A 151 -17.30 4.54 -11.14
N LYS A 152 -16.17 4.97 -10.59
CA LYS A 152 -15.98 5.28 -9.17
C LYS A 152 -15.16 6.56 -9.00
N ASP A 153 -15.46 7.30 -7.95
CA ASP A 153 -14.68 8.47 -7.56
C ASP A 153 -13.43 8.06 -6.76
N PHE A 154 -12.31 8.67 -7.12
CA PHE A 154 -11.04 8.55 -6.43
C PHE A 154 -10.54 9.93 -6.00
N TYR A 155 -9.91 9.98 -4.83
CA TYR A 155 -8.98 11.04 -4.49
C TYR A 155 -7.58 10.64 -4.91
N CYS A 156 -6.84 11.59 -5.50
CA CYS A 156 -5.39 11.54 -5.49
C CYS A 156 -4.91 12.26 -4.22
N MET A 157 -4.06 11.59 -3.44
CA MET A 157 -3.45 12.19 -2.26
C MET A 157 -1.94 12.20 -2.42
N VAL A 158 -1.32 13.36 -2.17
CA VAL A 158 0.12 13.58 -2.32
C VAL A 158 0.77 13.77 -0.95
N TYR A 159 1.85 13.04 -0.71
CA TYR A 159 2.66 13.17 0.50
C TYR A 159 3.34 14.53 0.56
N GLN A 160 3.19 15.23 1.67
CA GLN A 160 3.92 16.45 1.94
C GLN A 160 5.18 16.09 2.72
N GLN A 161 6.35 16.34 2.13
CA GLN A 161 7.59 16.21 2.88
C GLN A 161 7.70 17.41 3.83
N ASP A 162 8.03 17.17 5.09
CA ASP A 162 8.29 18.26 6.02
C ASP A 162 9.51 19.04 5.50
N ASN A 163 9.32 20.33 5.20
CA ASN A 163 10.42 21.24 4.89
C ASN A 163 11.21 21.49 6.18
N THR A 164 12.20 20.65 6.47
CA THR A 164 13.25 20.94 7.47
C THR A 164 14.29 21.89 6.90
#